data_AF-A0A1Q9N3B8-F1
#
_entry.id   AF-A0A1Q9N3B8-F1
#
_cell.length_a   1.000
_cell.length_b   1.000
_cell.length_c   1.000
_cell.angle_alpha   90.00
_cell.angle_beta   90.00
_cell.angle_gamma   90.00
#
_symmetry.space_group_name_H-M   'P 1'
#
loop_
_entity.id
_entity.type
_entity.pdbx_description
1 polymer ?
#
loop_
_entity_poly.entity_id
_entity_poly.type
_entity_poly.pdbx_seq_one_letter_code
_entity_poly.pdbx_strand_id
1 'polypeptide(L)'
;MATQENNYVFHKIITNHGNSPSIYLPKLAEYVGFPLGTEINIEVKSNKITITPKNPKLFESYVKGLSNKKGKLEAIFFDKDEIKQSPRFEHKTHFRNNQFTVILSFDHFEKNYLLIYFNKTKNKWYVNYITKAIYEEIKDGKNPENFIIMS
;
A
#
# COMPACT_ATOMS: atom_id res chain seq x y z
N MET A 1 20.85 -10.00 -10.70
CA MET A 1 20.90 -8.52 -10.59
C MET A 1 19.80 -8.08 -9.64
N ALA A 2 20.18 -7.34 -8.60
CA ALA A 2 19.40 -7.11 -7.40
C ALA A 2 18.11 -6.32 -7.67
N THR A 3 17.01 -6.83 -7.12
CA THR A 3 15.71 -6.17 -6.98
C THR A 3 15.87 -4.93 -6.11
N GLN A 4 15.69 -3.73 -6.67
CA GLN A 4 15.32 -2.57 -5.85
C GLN A 4 13.87 -2.80 -5.42
N GLU A 5 13.71 -3.43 -4.26
CA GLU A 5 12.57 -3.12 -3.41
C GLU A 5 12.58 -1.59 -3.27
N ASN A 6 11.43 -0.94 -3.49
CA ASN A 6 11.24 0.44 -3.03
C ASN A 6 11.23 0.42 -1.49
N ASN A 7 12.40 0.16 -0.92
CA ASN A 7 12.70 0.43 0.46
C ASN A 7 12.76 1.95 0.51
N TYR A 8 11.69 2.56 1.01
CA TYR A 8 11.78 3.92 1.52
C TYR A 8 12.89 3.90 2.58
N VAL A 9 14.10 4.31 2.17
CA VAL A 9 15.24 4.44 3.08
C VAL A 9 15.00 5.74 3.83
N PHE A 10 14.31 5.64 4.96
CA PHE A 10 14.29 6.73 5.91
C PHE A 10 15.68 6.80 6.51
N HIS A 11 16.39 7.90 6.25
CA HIS A 11 17.64 8.16 6.93
C HIS A 11 17.40 8.14 8.43
N LYS A 12 18.08 7.24 9.14
CA LYS A 12 17.96 7.10 10.58
C LYS A 12 18.48 8.39 11.22
N ILE A 13 17.58 9.22 11.74
CA ILE A 13 17.97 10.37 12.56
C ILE A 13 17.87 9.92 14.02
N ILE A 14 19.02 9.61 14.60
CA ILE A 14 19.15 9.42 16.04
C ILE A 14 19.40 10.79 16.65
N THR A 15 18.57 11.17 17.60
CA THR A 15 18.68 12.41 18.36
C THR A 15 18.48 12.13 19.84
N ASN A 16 18.59 13.15 20.68
CA ASN A 16 18.23 13.06 22.09
C ASN A 16 16.96 13.87 22.34
N HIS A 17 16.04 13.31 23.13
CA HIS A 17 14.91 14.04 23.68
C HIS A 17 15.08 14.10 25.20
N GLY A 18 15.58 15.24 25.70
CA GLY A 18 16.12 15.33 27.05
C GLY A 18 17.35 14.44 27.20
N ASN A 19 17.33 13.55 28.20
CA ASN A 19 18.44 12.61 28.49
C ASN A 19 18.30 11.25 27.80
N SER A 20 17.27 11.05 26.97
CA SER A 20 16.97 9.77 26.34
C SER A 20 17.27 9.78 24.84
N PRO A 21 17.98 8.77 24.30
CA PRO A 21 18.16 8.63 22.86
C PRO A 21 16.81 8.33 22.20
N SER A 22 16.60 8.92 21.03
CA SER A 22 15.34 8.89 20.29
C SER A 22 15.61 8.66 18.81
N ILE A 23 14.73 7.93 18.15
CA ILE A 23 14.76 7.74 16.69
C ILE A 23 13.59 8.53 16.11
N TYR A 24 13.88 9.46 15.20
CA TYR A 24 12.83 10.15 14.48
C TYR A 24 12.16 9.20 13.47
N LEU A 25 10.85 9.03 13.60
CA LEU A 25 10.04 8.40 12.58
C LEU A 25 9.54 9.47 11.59
N PRO A 26 9.57 9.21 10.28
CA PRO A 26 8.99 10.12 9.30
C PRO A 26 7.51 10.34 9.59
N LYS A 27 6.95 11.51 9.24
CA LYS A 27 5.51 11.79 9.39
C LYS A 27 4.61 10.73 8.73
N LEU A 28 5.10 10.09 7.67
CA LEU A 28 4.41 8.98 7.00
C LEU A 28 4.20 7.75 7.90
N ALA A 29 4.99 7.59 8.97
CA ALA A 29 4.84 6.52 9.96
C ALA A 29 3.49 6.59 10.69
N GLU A 30 2.91 7.78 10.85
CA GLU A 30 1.58 7.95 11.45
C GLU A 30 0.51 7.11 10.73
N TYR A 31 0.62 6.99 9.39
CA TYR A 31 -0.32 6.24 8.57
C TYR A 31 -0.17 4.72 8.66
N VAL A 32 1.01 4.23 9.05
CA VAL A 32 1.24 2.79 9.29
C VAL A 32 1.10 2.43 10.77
N GLY A 33 0.36 3.26 11.52
CA GLY A 33 -0.03 2.97 12.88
C GLY A 33 0.86 3.58 13.96
N PHE A 34 1.68 4.60 13.66
CA PHE A 34 2.46 5.34 14.67
C PHE A 34 1.98 6.79 14.90
N PRO A 35 0.69 7.09 15.11
CA PRO A 35 0.31 8.43 15.55
C PRO A 35 0.96 8.78 16.91
N LEU A 36 1.11 10.07 17.21
CA LEU A 36 1.63 10.54 18.50
C LEU A 36 0.85 9.90 19.67
N GLY A 37 1.58 9.43 20.68
CA GLY A 37 1.02 8.74 21.84
C GLY A 37 0.77 7.23 21.64
N THR A 38 1.11 6.67 20.49
CA THR A 38 0.97 5.22 20.26
C THR A 38 1.99 4.42 21.07
N GLU A 39 1.50 3.46 21.86
CA GLU A 39 2.35 2.45 22.47
C GLU A 39 2.99 1.57 21.40
N ILE A 40 4.28 1.28 21.56
CA ILE A 40 5.07 0.47 20.63
C ILE A 40 5.67 -0.74 21.33
N ASN A 41 5.83 -1.82 20.57
CA ASN A 41 6.67 -2.96 20.91
C ASN A 41 8.02 -2.79 20.21
N ILE A 42 9.10 -3.07 20.92
CA ILE A 42 10.46 -3.03 20.39
C ILE A 42 11.07 -4.42 20.53
N GLU A 43 11.42 -5.03 19.40
CA GLU A 43 12.18 -6.27 19.36
C GLU A 43 13.60 -5.99 18.88
N VAL A 44 14.59 -6.39 19.66
CA VAL A 44 16.01 -6.28 19.31
C VAL A 44 16.55 -7.66 18.98
N LYS A 45 16.98 -7.85 17.73
CA LYS A 45 17.75 -9.00 17.25
C LYS A 45 19.16 -8.52 16.88
N SER A 46 20.12 -9.44 16.78
CA SER A 46 21.57 -9.17 16.74
C SER A 46 22.03 -8.05 15.78
N ASN A 47 21.30 -7.78 14.70
CA ASN A 47 21.58 -6.71 13.74
C ASN A 47 20.34 -5.89 13.32
N LYS A 48 19.21 -6.03 14.03
CA LYS A 48 17.94 -5.45 13.61
C LYS A 48 17.09 -5.06 14.83
N ILE A 49 16.66 -3.80 14.86
CA ILE A 49 15.59 -3.33 15.75
C ILE A 49 14.30 -3.32 14.93
N THR A 50 13.29 -4.04 15.40
CA THR A 50 11.94 -3.99 14.82
C THR A 50 11.05 -3.24 15.79
N ILE A 51 10.41 -2.18 15.31
CA ILE A 51 9.45 -1.40 16.08
C ILE A 51 8.07 -1.65 15.46
N THR A 52 7.12 -2.06 16.29
CA THR A 52 5.75 -2.38 15.86
C THR A 52 4.77 -1.61 16.75
N PRO A 53 3.77 -0.91 16.21
CA PRO A 53 2.76 -0.28 17.07
C PRO A 53 1.91 -1.37 17.73
N LYS A 54 1.48 -1.15 18.98
CA LYS A 54 0.70 -2.13 19.75
C LYS A 54 -0.71 -2.29 19.19
N ASN A 55 -1.30 -1.18 18.71
CA ASN A 55 -2.62 -1.13 18.10
C ASN A 55 -2.54 -0.39 16.75
N PRO A 56 -1.96 -0.99 15.70
CA PRO A 56 -1.91 -0.35 14.40
C PRO A 56 -3.32 -0.03 13.91
N LYS A 57 -3.48 1.10 13.23
CA LYS A 57 -4.66 1.31 12.41
C LYS A 57 -4.59 0.33 11.23
N LEU A 58 -5.57 -0.55 11.15
CA LEU A 58 -5.67 -1.56 10.10
C LEU A 58 -6.92 -1.31 9.26
N PHE A 59 -6.82 -1.71 8.00
CA PHE A 59 -7.86 -1.57 7.00
C PHE A 59 -8.08 -2.92 6.32
N GLU A 60 -9.32 -3.20 5.97
CA GLU A 60 -9.64 -4.35 5.13
C GLU A 60 -9.08 -4.15 3.72
N SER A 61 -8.35 -5.12 3.18
CA SER A 61 -7.72 -5.04 1.87
C SER A 61 -7.49 -6.40 1.21
N TYR A 62 -7.64 -6.45 -0.12
CA TYR A 62 -7.12 -7.54 -0.95
C TYR A 62 -5.59 -7.43 -1.18
N VAL A 63 -5.04 -6.24 -0.98
CA VAL A 63 -3.67 -5.88 -1.35
C VAL A 63 -2.80 -5.84 -0.10
N LYS A 64 -1.78 -6.69 -0.10
CA LYS A 64 -0.74 -6.75 0.92
C LYS A 64 0.36 -5.72 0.64
N GLY A 65 0.70 -5.53 -0.63
CA GLY A 65 1.85 -4.74 -1.04
C GLY A 65 1.84 -4.36 -2.51
N LEU A 66 2.81 -3.57 -2.90
CA LEU A 66 3.13 -3.26 -4.29
C LEU A 66 4.58 -3.65 -4.55
N SER A 67 4.85 -4.13 -5.76
CA SER A 67 6.20 -4.27 -6.28
C SER A 67 6.35 -3.45 -7.55
N ASN A 68 7.52 -2.88 -7.78
CA ASN A 68 7.85 -2.23 -9.03
C ASN A 68 8.88 -3.10 -9.75
N LYS A 69 8.47 -3.75 -10.85
CA LYS A 69 9.35 -4.58 -11.68
C LYS A 69 9.55 -3.89 -13.00
N LYS A 70 10.80 -3.50 -13.29
CA LYS A 70 11.20 -2.87 -14.56
C LYS A 70 10.37 -1.62 -14.90
N GLY A 71 10.02 -0.81 -13.89
CA GLY A 71 9.21 0.41 -14.07
C GLY A 71 7.70 0.16 -14.11
N LYS A 72 7.24 -1.10 -14.02
CA LYS A 72 5.82 -1.45 -13.97
C LYS A 72 5.38 -1.80 -12.55
N LEU A 73 4.31 -1.16 -12.11
CA LEU A 73 3.68 -1.44 -10.82
C LEU A 73 2.88 -2.76 -10.88
N GLU A 74 3.08 -3.61 -9.88
CA GLU A 74 2.38 -4.88 -9.69
C GLU A 74 1.83 -4.97 -8.27
N ALA A 75 0.60 -5.44 -8.13
CA ALA A 75 -0.02 -5.67 -6.83
C ALA A 75 0.39 -7.04 -6.27
N ILE A 76 0.73 -7.06 -4.98
CA ILE A 76 0.93 -8.27 -4.19
C ILE A 76 -0.33 -8.47 -3.36
N PHE A 77 -1.10 -9.49 -3.69
CA PHE A 77 -2.33 -9.83 -2.96
C PHE A 77 -2.02 -10.66 -1.71
N PHE A 78 -2.94 -10.71 -0.75
CA PHE A 78 -2.86 -11.65 0.36
C PHE A 78 -3.07 -13.08 -0.13
N ASP A 79 -4.27 -13.37 -0.63
CA ASP A 79 -4.68 -14.62 -1.25
C ASP A 79 -5.78 -14.33 -2.27
N LYS A 80 -6.07 -15.27 -3.18
CA LYS A 80 -7.17 -15.09 -4.17
C LYS A 80 -8.49 -14.95 -3.42
N ASP A 81 -9.21 -13.87 -3.70
CA ASP A 81 -10.56 -13.59 -3.19
C ASP A 81 -10.66 -13.43 -1.66
N GLU A 82 -9.55 -13.23 -0.93
CA GLU A 82 -9.54 -13.03 0.52
C GLU A 82 -9.17 -11.58 0.90
N ILE A 83 -10.03 -10.94 1.72
CA ILE A 83 -9.75 -9.64 2.34
C ILE A 83 -9.06 -9.90 3.68
N LYS A 84 -7.88 -9.29 3.90
CA LYS A 84 -7.16 -9.31 5.18
C LYS A 84 -6.87 -7.90 5.67
N GLN A 85 -6.37 -7.82 6.90
CA GLN A 85 -5.96 -6.57 7.50
C GLN A 85 -4.63 -6.07 6.91
N SER A 86 -4.64 -4.82 6.44
CA SER A 86 -3.50 -4.10 5.89
C SER A 86 -3.32 -2.77 6.60
N PRO A 87 -2.09 -2.38 7.00
CA PRO A 87 -1.83 -1.07 7.59
C PRO A 87 -1.75 0.06 6.55
N ARG A 88 -1.75 -0.25 5.25
CA ARG A 88 -1.49 0.73 4.18
C ARG A 88 -2.64 0.85 3.18
N PHE A 89 -3.15 -0.28 2.72
CA PHE A 89 -4.16 -0.30 1.67
C PHE A 89 -5.51 -0.50 2.30
N GLU A 90 -6.50 0.28 1.87
CA GLU A 90 -7.89 0.12 2.26
C GLU A 90 -8.70 -0.21 1.01
N HIS A 91 -9.43 -1.30 1.05
CA HIS A 91 -10.39 -1.66 0.02
C HIS A 91 -11.51 -0.61 -0.06
N LYS A 92 -11.85 -0.18 -1.29
CA LYS A 92 -12.95 0.76 -1.53
C LYS A 92 -14.06 0.13 -2.35
N THR A 93 -13.73 -0.51 -3.46
CA THR A 93 -14.72 -1.24 -4.27
C THR A 93 -14.07 -2.33 -5.10
N HIS A 94 -14.84 -3.35 -5.45
CA HIS A 94 -14.43 -4.48 -6.27
C HIS A 94 -15.56 -4.84 -7.24
N PHE A 95 -15.22 -4.90 -8.52
CA PHE A 95 -16.12 -5.32 -9.59
C PHE A 95 -15.55 -6.54 -10.29
N ARG A 96 -16.37 -7.54 -10.58
CA ARG A 96 -15.97 -8.77 -11.26
C ARG A 96 -17.04 -9.17 -12.28
N ASN A 97 -16.62 -9.39 -13.52
CA ASN A 97 -17.48 -9.95 -14.56
C ASN A 97 -16.69 -10.96 -15.41
N ASN A 98 -17.23 -11.45 -16.52
CA ASN A 98 -16.56 -12.45 -17.35
C ASN A 98 -15.33 -11.89 -18.12
N GLN A 99 -15.28 -10.58 -18.36
CA GLN A 99 -14.23 -9.93 -19.14
C GLN A 99 -13.07 -9.43 -18.27
N PHE A 100 -13.35 -8.99 -17.04
CA PHE A 100 -12.36 -8.38 -16.18
C PHE A 100 -12.67 -8.47 -14.68
N THR A 101 -11.67 -8.11 -13.88
CA THR A 101 -11.79 -7.81 -12.45
C THR A 101 -11.16 -6.44 -12.18
N VAL A 102 -11.82 -5.61 -11.37
CA VAL A 102 -11.33 -4.31 -10.91
C VAL A 102 -11.33 -4.31 -9.39
N ILE A 103 -10.21 -3.96 -8.79
CA ILE A 103 -10.11 -3.67 -7.36
C ILE A 103 -9.63 -2.22 -7.24
N LEU A 104 -10.42 -1.38 -6.57
CA LEU A 104 -10.02 -0.04 -6.19
C LEU A 104 -9.67 -0.05 -4.70
N SER A 105 -8.46 0.40 -4.41
CA SER A 105 -7.95 0.55 -3.04
C SER A 105 -7.46 1.98 -2.83
N PHE A 106 -7.57 2.48 -1.60
CA PHE A 106 -6.89 3.70 -1.21
C PHE A 106 -5.55 3.35 -0.55
N ASP A 107 -4.48 3.98 -1.01
CA ASP A 107 -3.16 3.87 -0.41
C ASP A 107 -2.97 5.01 0.59
N HIS A 108 -3.06 4.69 1.89
CA HIS A 108 -2.93 5.68 2.96
C HIS A 108 -1.53 6.27 3.06
N PHE A 109 -0.53 5.63 2.46
CA PHE A 109 0.83 6.14 2.41
C PHE A 109 1.02 7.18 1.30
N GLU A 110 0.61 6.85 0.06
CA GLU A 110 0.72 7.76 -1.10
C GLU A 110 -0.41 8.80 -1.16
N LYS A 111 -1.45 8.63 -0.33
CA LYS A 111 -2.69 9.45 -0.33
C LYS A 111 -3.39 9.49 -1.69
N ASN A 112 -3.32 8.39 -2.43
CA ASN A 112 -3.91 8.24 -3.75
C ASN A 112 -4.71 6.94 -3.85
N TYR A 113 -5.57 6.88 -4.86
CA TYR A 113 -6.30 5.66 -5.18
C TYR A 113 -5.46 4.79 -6.10
N LEU A 114 -5.56 3.48 -5.91
CA LEU A 114 -4.89 2.45 -6.68
C LEU A 114 -5.95 1.70 -7.48
N LEU A 115 -5.85 1.76 -8.81
CA LEU A 115 -6.60 0.93 -9.73
C LEU A 115 -5.82 -0.35 -9.98
N ILE A 116 -6.40 -1.49 -9.65
CA ILE A 116 -5.89 -2.81 -9.98
C ILE A 116 -6.89 -3.47 -10.94
N TYR A 117 -6.45 -3.70 -12.16
CA TYR A 117 -7.28 -4.24 -13.23
C TYR A 117 -6.70 -5.55 -13.76
N PHE A 118 -7.53 -6.59 -13.79
CA PHE A 118 -7.22 -7.86 -14.45
C PHE A 118 -8.07 -8.00 -15.70
N ASN A 119 -7.41 -7.97 -16.86
CA ASN A 119 -8.03 -8.33 -18.11
C ASN A 119 -8.06 -9.87 -18.22
N LYS A 120 -9.24 -10.49 -18.13
CA LYS A 120 -9.37 -11.97 -18.16
C LYS A 120 -9.15 -12.55 -19.53
N THR A 121 -9.48 -11.81 -20.59
CA THR A 121 -9.32 -12.29 -21.98
C THR A 121 -7.86 -12.31 -22.39
N LYS A 122 -7.06 -11.33 -21.93
CA LYS A 122 -5.60 -11.24 -22.16
C LYS A 122 -4.78 -11.90 -21.04
N ASN A 123 -5.44 -12.39 -19.98
CA ASN A 123 -4.80 -12.92 -18.77
C ASN A 123 -3.69 -11.99 -18.23
N LYS A 124 -3.96 -10.69 -18.11
CA LYS A 124 -2.95 -9.68 -17.78
C LYS A 124 -3.43 -8.70 -16.70
N TRP A 125 -2.57 -8.47 -15.71
CA TRP A 125 -2.77 -7.46 -14.68
C TRP A 125 -2.14 -6.12 -15.05
N TYR A 126 -2.82 -5.06 -14.63
CA TYR A 126 -2.43 -3.67 -14.74
C TYR A 126 -2.71 -2.99 -13.41
N VAL A 127 -1.76 -2.17 -12.94
CA VAL A 127 -1.88 -1.46 -11.68
C VAL A 127 -1.42 -0.03 -11.90
N ASN A 128 -2.25 0.96 -11.53
CA ASN A 128 -1.95 2.38 -11.67
C ASN A 128 -2.47 3.16 -10.47
N TYR A 129 -1.75 4.21 -10.08
CA TYR A 129 -2.34 5.24 -9.23
C TYR A 129 -3.28 6.12 -10.06
N ILE A 130 -4.43 6.43 -9.49
CA ILE A 130 -5.47 7.25 -10.09
C ILE A 130 -5.91 8.35 -9.11
N THR A 131 -6.41 9.46 -9.66
CA THR A 131 -6.96 10.55 -8.87
C THR A 131 -8.32 10.18 -8.28
N LYS A 132 -8.78 10.93 -7.28
CA LYS A 132 -10.14 10.78 -6.74
C LYS A 132 -11.23 10.94 -7.81
N ALA A 133 -11.04 11.86 -8.77
CA ALA A 133 -11.98 12.07 -9.86
C ALA A 133 -12.15 10.82 -10.73
N ILE A 134 -11.04 10.19 -11.12
CA ILE A 134 -11.06 8.93 -11.88
C ILE A 134 -11.68 7.79 -11.06
N TYR A 135 -11.41 7.74 -9.75
CA TYR A 135 -12.03 6.76 -8.85
C TYR A 135 -13.57 6.85 -8.87
N GLU A 136 -14.13 8.06 -8.72
CA GLU A 136 -15.59 8.23 -8.77
C GLU A 136 -16.14 7.91 -10.17
N GLU A 137 -15.45 8.31 -11.24
CA GLU A 137 -15.85 7.98 -12.61
C GLU A 137 -15.96 6.46 -12.87
N ILE A 138 -15.00 5.67 -12.38
CA ILE A 138 -15.05 4.21 -12.50
C ILE A 138 -16.19 3.63 -11.66
N LYS A 139 -16.41 4.18 -10.47
CA LYS A 139 -17.52 3.77 -9.59
C LYS A 139 -18.89 4.06 -10.21
N ASP A 140 -18.99 5.13 -10.99
CA ASP A 140 -20.18 5.51 -11.76
C ASP A 140 -20.33 4.71 -13.08
N GLY A 141 -19.45 3.74 -13.33
CA GLY A 141 -19.57 2.77 -14.42
C GLY A 141 -18.78 3.10 -15.68
N LYS A 142 -17.91 4.12 -15.68
CA LYS A 142 -16.98 4.33 -16.80
C LYS A 142 -16.00 3.17 -16.91
N ASN A 143 -15.61 2.83 -18.15
CA ASN A 143 -14.71 1.71 -18.41
C ASN A 143 -13.33 1.95 -17.76
N PRO A 144 -12.90 1.09 -16.81
CA PRO A 144 -11.60 1.20 -16.15
C PRO A 144 -10.40 1.14 -17.10
N GLU A 145 -10.52 0.45 -18.25
CA GLU A 145 -9.41 0.33 -19.21
C GLU A 145 -8.95 1.68 -19.76
N ASN A 146 -9.84 2.68 -19.81
CA ASN A 146 -9.53 4.03 -20.29
C ASN A 146 -8.51 4.77 -19.41
N PHE A 147 -8.30 4.29 -18.19
CA PHE A 147 -7.41 4.92 -17.19
C PHE A 147 -6.16 4.09 -16.94
N ILE A 148 -5.92 3.06 -17.74
CA ILE A 148 -4.74 2.22 -17.65
C ILE A 148 -3.67 2.75 -18.59
N ILE A 149 -2.57 3.24 -18.04
CA ILE A 149 -1.38 3.55 -18.84
C ILE A 149 -0.76 2.21 -19.26
N MET A 150 -0.84 1.90 -20.55
CA MET A 150 -0.22 0.71 -21.13
C MET A 150 1.22 1.05 -21.50
N SER A 151 2.16 0.74 -20.61
CA SER A 151 3.61 0.69 -20.90
C SER A 151 4.01 -0.68 -21.43
#